data_AF-A0A328KYQ8-F1
#
_entry.id   AF-A0A328KYQ8-F1
#
_cell.length_a   1.000
_cell.length_b   1.000
_cell.length_c   1.000
_cell.angle_alpha   90.00
_cell.angle_beta   90.00
_cell.angle_gamma   90.00
#
_symmetry.space_group_name_H-M   'P 1'
#
loop_
_entity.id
_entity.type
_entity.pdbx_description
1 polymer ?
#
loop_
_entity_poly.entity_id
_entity_poly.type
_entity_poly.pdbx_seq_one_letter_code
_entity_poly.pdbx_strand_id
1 'polypeptide(L)'
;MKDYMEKVLPLGSVVRLSSDEDADYVITTRGILLDDTTFYDYGGVLYPLGLTEETYKLFNHSDIVQVQFEGYRNKIEGQFASKFKMWRNEFVEKVIETKKKEQTDQVVETKE
;
A
#
# COMPACT_ATOMS: atom_id res chain seq x y z
N MET A 1 -0.36 -1.89 -16.78
CA MET A 1 -0.19 -1.05 -15.58
C MET A 1 -1.41 -1.27 -14.69
N LYS A 2 -1.33 -2.09 -13.64
CA LYS A 2 -2.45 -2.23 -12.70
C LYS A 2 -2.11 -1.83 -11.26
N ASP A 3 -0.86 -1.51 -10.98
CA ASP A 3 -0.42 -1.17 -9.63
C ASP A 3 0.65 -0.06 -9.66
N TYR A 4 0.32 1.08 -10.24
CA TYR A 4 1.18 2.26 -10.26
C TYR A 4 0.62 3.30 -9.29
N MET A 5 1.45 3.78 -8.36
CA MET A 5 1.02 4.78 -7.39
C MET A 5 1.25 6.19 -7.94
N GLU A 6 0.17 6.89 -8.26
CA GLU A 6 0.20 8.27 -8.77
C GLU A 6 0.44 9.31 -7.67
N LYS A 7 -0.16 9.07 -6.50
CA LYS A 7 -0.16 9.98 -5.35
C LYS A 7 0.01 9.21 -4.05
N VAL A 8 0.80 9.78 -3.13
CA VAL A 8 0.91 9.29 -1.75
C VAL A 8 -0.04 10.09 -0.88
N LEU A 9 -0.92 9.39 -0.16
CA LEU A 9 -1.78 10.01 0.84
C LEU A 9 -1.01 10.29 2.14
N PRO A 10 -1.19 11.49 2.74
CA PRO A 10 -0.60 11.80 4.04
C PRO A 10 -1.12 10.92 5.16
N LEU A 11 -0.35 10.83 6.25
CA LEU A 11 -0.88 10.28 7.50
C LEU A 11 -2.07 11.11 7.98
N GLY A 12 -3.03 10.44 8.61
CA GLY A 12 -4.30 11.04 9.03
C GLY A 12 -5.32 11.21 7.90
N SER A 13 -5.01 10.78 6.67
CA SER A 13 -6.04 10.70 5.62
C SER A 13 -7.08 9.65 6.00
N VAL A 14 -8.35 9.94 5.71
CA VAL A 14 -9.48 9.04 5.95
C VAL A 14 -9.94 8.49 4.61
N VAL A 15 -9.95 7.16 4.48
CA VAL A 15 -10.18 6.46 3.21
C VAL A 15 -11.19 5.33 3.37
N ARG A 16 -11.90 5.04 2.29
CA ARG A 16 -12.75 3.85 2.14
C ARG A 16 -12.07 2.83 1.26
N LEU A 17 -12.16 1.56 1.64
CA LEU A 17 -11.55 0.45 0.93
C LEU A 17 -12.60 -0.34 0.15
N SER A 18 -12.22 -0.91 -0.99
CA SER A 18 -13.09 -1.79 -1.78
C SER A 18 -13.52 -3.05 -1.02
N SER A 19 -12.74 -3.50 -0.04
CA SER A 19 -13.07 -4.66 0.78
C SER A 19 -14.14 -4.38 1.85
N ASP A 20 -14.48 -3.11 2.08
CA ASP A 20 -15.29 -2.66 3.21
C ASP A 20 -16.04 -1.36 2.87
N GLU A 21 -17.26 -1.51 2.34
CA GLU A 21 -18.06 -0.39 1.82
C GLU A 21 -18.68 0.48 2.92
N ASP A 22 -18.80 -0.06 4.13
CA ASP A 22 -19.49 0.56 5.27
C ASP A 22 -18.54 1.15 6.32
N ALA A 23 -17.22 1.02 6.11
CA ALA A 23 -16.20 1.51 7.03
C ALA A 23 -15.19 2.44 6.37
N ASP A 24 -14.74 3.42 7.15
CA ASP A 24 -13.62 4.28 6.79
C ASP A 24 -12.42 3.99 7.70
N TYR A 25 -11.22 4.17 7.16
CA TYR A 25 -9.96 3.91 7.83
C TYR A 25 -9.08 5.15 7.84
N VAL A 26 -8.43 5.44 8.96
CA VAL A 26 -7.42 6.49 9.07
C VAL A 26 -6.05 5.89 8.77
N ILE A 27 -5.33 6.42 7.78
CA ILE A 27 -3.96 5.99 7.47
C ILE A 27 -3.02 6.43 8.59
N THR A 28 -2.39 5.45 9.26
CA THR A 28 -1.44 5.67 10.35
C THR A 28 -0.02 5.22 10.00
N THR A 29 0.16 4.44 8.94
CA THR A 29 1.46 3.88 8.54
C THR A 29 1.58 3.80 7.01
N ARG A 30 2.81 3.87 6.51
CA ARG A 30 3.13 3.86 5.07
C ARG A 30 4.34 2.97 4.81
N GLY A 31 4.29 2.18 3.75
CA GLY A 31 5.41 1.34 3.30
C GLY A 31 5.78 0.22 4.26
N ILE A 32 4.83 -0.69 4.51
CA ILE A 32 5.03 -1.83 5.40
C ILE A 32 5.63 -2.97 4.59
N LEU A 33 6.84 -3.42 4.97
CA LEU A 33 7.46 -4.63 4.46
C LEU A 33 7.32 -5.73 5.52
N LEU A 34 6.52 -6.76 5.24
CA LEU A 34 6.34 -7.90 6.16
C LEU A 34 7.45 -8.93 6.00
N ASP A 35 7.91 -9.11 4.76
CA ASP A 35 9.01 -9.97 4.34
C ASP A 35 9.57 -9.45 3.01
N ASP A 36 10.59 -10.11 2.44
CA ASP A 36 11.27 -9.68 1.22
C ASP A 36 10.37 -9.56 -0.03
N THR A 37 9.16 -10.13 0.01
CA THR A 37 8.24 -10.21 -1.14
C THR A 37 6.84 -9.67 -0.87
N THR A 38 6.54 -9.33 0.40
CA THR A 38 5.24 -8.86 0.86
C THR A 38 5.32 -7.43 1.35
N PHE A 39 4.77 -6.52 0.55
CA PHE A 39 4.76 -5.09 0.80
C PHE A 39 3.33 -4.54 0.73
N TYR A 40 3.00 -3.63 1.64
CA TYR A 40 1.75 -2.87 1.63
C TYR A 40 2.02 -1.37 1.62
N ASP A 41 1.27 -0.65 0.78
CA ASP A 41 1.39 0.80 0.67
C ASP A 41 1.02 1.50 1.98
N TYR A 42 -0.04 1.02 2.64
CA TYR A 42 -0.64 1.67 3.81
C TYR A 42 -0.99 0.68 4.91
N GLY A 43 -0.98 1.22 6.13
CA GLY A 43 -1.61 0.64 7.30
C GLY A 43 -2.50 1.68 7.96
N GLY A 44 -3.67 1.26 8.42
CA GLY A 44 -4.64 2.17 9.01
C GLY A 44 -5.49 1.51 10.08
N VAL A 45 -6.22 2.37 10.79
CA VAL A 45 -7.11 2.00 11.90
C VAL A 45 -8.55 2.39 11.56
N LEU A 46 -9.52 1.66 12.08
CA LEU A 46 -10.93 1.92 11.84
C LEU A 46 -11.35 3.30 12.39
N TYR A 47 -12.09 4.08 11.61
CA TYR A 47 -12.70 5.34 12.07
C TYR A 47 -14.13 5.10 12.59
N PRO A 48 -14.58 5.77 13.69
CA PRO A 48 -13.82 6.61 14.61
C PRO A 48 -13.17 5.82 15.76
N LEU A 49 -13.26 4.49 15.74
CA LEU A 49 -12.87 3.63 16.87
C LEU A 49 -11.39 3.70 17.23
N GLY A 50 -10.51 3.84 16.22
CA GLY A 50 -9.07 3.83 16.38
C GLY A 50 -8.47 2.43 16.44
N LEU A 51 -7.28 2.33 17.03
CA LEU A 51 -6.52 1.08 17.16
C LEU A 51 -7.05 0.24 18.33
N THR A 52 -7.45 -0.99 18.02
CA THR A 52 -7.71 -2.08 18.98
C THR A 52 -6.89 -3.30 18.55
N GLU A 53 -7.01 -4.42 19.28
CA GLU A 53 -6.30 -5.66 18.94
C GLU A 53 -6.63 -6.18 17.52
N GLU A 54 -7.80 -5.82 16.97
CA GLU A 54 -8.32 -6.39 15.72
C GLU A 54 -8.54 -5.35 14.60
N THR A 55 -8.38 -4.05 14.86
CA THR A 55 -8.79 -3.00 13.90
C THR A 55 -7.68 -2.51 12.97
N TYR A 56 -6.45 -3.01 13.12
CA TYR A 56 -5.35 -2.59 12.25
C TYR A 56 -5.41 -3.29 10.89
N LYS A 57 -5.55 -2.51 9.82
CA LYS A 57 -5.72 -2.99 8.45
C LYS A 57 -4.51 -2.61 7.61
N LEU A 58 -3.92 -3.59 6.92
CA LEU A 58 -2.94 -3.36 5.86
C LEU A 58 -3.65 -3.38 4.51
N PHE A 59 -3.31 -2.44 3.63
CA PHE A 59 -3.93 -2.31 2.31
C PHE A 59 -3.03 -1.55 1.34
N ASN A 60 -3.29 -1.73 0.05
CA ASN A 60 -2.59 -1.05 -1.04
C ASN A 60 -3.35 0.21 -1.48
N HIS A 61 -2.66 1.07 -2.22
CA HIS A 61 -3.26 2.26 -2.81
C HIS A 61 -4.40 1.91 -3.77
N SER A 62 -4.26 0.81 -4.51
CA SER A 62 -5.28 0.30 -5.43
C SER A 62 -6.55 -0.19 -4.74
N ASP A 63 -6.50 -0.49 -3.44
CA ASP A 63 -7.66 -0.93 -2.67
C ASP A 63 -8.57 0.25 -2.27
N ILE A 64 -8.07 1.49 -2.34
CA ILE A 64 -8.80 2.70 -1.95
C ILE A 64 -9.80 3.09 -3.04
N VAL A 65 -11.08 3.10 -2.67
CA VAL A 65 -12.18 3.50 -3.58
C VAL A 65 -12.61 4.95 -3.38
N GLN A 66 -12.37 5.50 -2.19
CA GLN A 66 -12.74 6.88 -1.86
C GLN A 66 -11.79 7.47 -0.83
N VAL A 67 -11.45 8.76 -0.98
CA VAL A 67 -10.75 9.55 0.03
C VAL A 67 -11.77 10.51 0.65
N GLN A 68 -12.15 10.28 1.90
CA GLN A 68 -13.08 11.14 2.63
C GLN A 68 -12.41 12.43 3.09
N PHE A 69 -11.12 12.34 3.47
CA PHE A 69 -10.33 13.45 3.95
C PHE A 69 -8.86 13.24 3.62
N GLU A 70 -8.18 14.28 3.12
CA GLU A 70 -6.73 14.27 2.97
C GLU A 70 -6.07 14.75 4.26
N GLY A 71 -5.15 13.92 4.78
CA GLY A 71 -4.42 14.21 6.00
C GLY A 71 -3.51 15.44 5.90
N TYR A 72 -2.90 15.79 7.03
CA TYR A 72 -2.09 17.00 7.14
C TYR A 72 -0.89 16.97 6.18
N ARG A 73 -0.73 18.05 5.41
CA ARG A 73 0.36 18.21 4.45
C ARG A 73 1.17 19.46 4.77
N ASN A 74 2.48 19.28 4.87
CA ASN A 74 3.46 20.36 4.92
C ASN A 74 4.62 20.07 3.95
N LYS A 75 5.66 20.91 3.99
CA LYS A 75 6.85 20.75 3.14
C LYS A 75 7.53 19.39 3.34
N ILE A 76 7.66 18.91 4.58
CA ILE A 76 8.31 17.64 4.92
C ILE A 76 7.50 16.47 4.34
N GLU A 77 6.18 16.50 4.53
CA GLU A 77 5.25 15.51 4.00
C GLU A 77 5.29 15.47 2.46
N GLY A 78 5.36 16.63 1.79
CA GLY A 78 5.53 16.71 0.34
C GLY A 78 6.85 16.06 -0.15
N GLN A 79 7.95 16.31 0.55
CA GLN A 79 9.25 15.70 0.22
C GLN A 79 9.25 14.18 0.44
N PHE A 80 8.63 13.72 1.54
CA PHE A 80 8.44 12.30 1.80
C PHE A 80 7.62 11.64 0.68
N ALA A 81 6.45 12.20 0.35
CA ALA A 81 5.56 11.68 -0.67
C ALA A 81 6.26 11.49 -2.02
N SER A 82 7.05 12.47 -2.47
CA SER A 82 7.79 12.36 -3.74
C SER A 82 8.81 11.22 -3.73
N LYS A 83 9.61 11.11 -2.67
CA LYS A 83 10.64 10.06 -2.56
C LYS A 83 10.02 8.67 -2.41
N PHE A 84 8.99 8.56 -1.56
CA PHE A 84 8.29 7.31 -1.31
C PHE A 84 7.61 6.79 -2.58
N LYS A 85 6.96 7.67 -3.35
CA LYS A 85 6.34 7.29 -4.64
C LYS A 85 7.33 6.66 -5.60
N MET A 86 8.49 7.31 -5.79
CA MET A 86 9.53 6.82 -6.69
C MET A 86 10.02 5.44 -6.23
N TRP A 87 10.44 5.34 -4.98
CA TRP A 87 10.95 4.09 -4.41
C TRP A 87 9.93 2.96 -4.48
N ARG A 88 8.67 3.22 -4.12
CA ARG A 88 7.60 2.22 -4.14
C ARG A 88 7.36 1.67 -5.54
N ASN A 89 7.25 2.53 -6.54
CA ASN A 89 6.98 2.11 -7.91
C ASN A 89 8.14 1.28 -8.47
N GLU A 90 9.40 1.68 -8.20
CA GLU A 90 10.58 0.88 -8.57
C GLU A 90 10.64 -0.47 -7.82
N PHE A 91 10.25 -0.50 -6.55
CA PHE A 91 10.26 -1.71 -5.73
C PHE A 91 9.25 -2.74 -6.25
N VAL A 92 8.00 -2.33 -6.49
CA VAL A 92 6.94 -3.22 -6.96
C VAL A 92 7.30 -3.82 -8.34
N GLU A 93 7.88 -3.03 -9.24
CA GLU A 93 8.38 -3.53 -10.53
C GLU A 93 9.41 -4.65 -10.35
N LYS A 94 10.40 -4.45 -9.48
CA LYS A 94 11.43 -5.47 -9.18
C LYS A 94 10.82 -6.74 -8.59
N VAL A 95 9.90 -6.62 -7.62
CA VAL A 95 9.25 -7.80 -7.01
C VAL A 95 8.43 -8.58 -8.04
N ILE A 96 7.70 -7.89 -8.92
CA ILE A 96 6.95 -8.54 -10.01
C ILE A 96 7.90 -9.26 -10.98
N GLU A 97 9.04 -8.66 -11.32
CA GLU A 97 10.05 -9.30 -12.18
C GLU A 97 10.67 -10.53 -11.53
N THR A 98 11.02 -10.48 -10.25
CA THR A 98 11.58 -11.62 -9.51
C THR A 98 10.60 -12.78 -9.48
N LYS A 99 9.34 -12.54 -9.09
CA LYS A 99 8.30 -13.58 -9.05
C LYS A 99 8.05 -14.23 -10.42
N LYS A 100 8.15 -13.46 -11.51
CA LYS A 100 8.02 -14.01 -12.88
C LYS A 100 9.18 -14.92 -13.27
N LYS A 101 10.42 -14.58 -12.88
CA LYS A 101 11.59 -15.42 -13.15
C LYS A 101 11.49 -16.75 -12.42
N GLU A 102 11.18 -16.72 -11.13
CA GLU A 102 10.99 -17.93 -10.30
C GLU A 102 9.92 -18.87 -10.86
N GLN A 103 8.79 -18.34 -11.34
CA GLN A 103 7.75 -19.14 -12.00
C GLN A 103 8.20 -19.73 -13.33
N THR A 104 9.05 -19.02 -14.08
CA THR A 104 9.57 -19.52 -15.37
C THR A 104 10.53 -20.68 -15.14
N ASP A 105 11.42 -20.55 -14.16
CA ASP A 105 12.42 -21.57 -13.84
C ASP A 105 11.76 -22.87 -13.32
N GLN A 106 10.74 -22.77 -12.47
CA GLN A 106 9.97 -23.93 -11.97
C GLN A 106 9.21 -24.70 -13.08
N VAL A 107 8.75 -24.00 -14.13
CA VAL A 107 8.02 -24.62 -15.26
C VAL A 107 8.98 -25.31 -16.23
N VAL A 108 10.25 -24.88 -16.29
CA VAL A 108 11.28 -25.56 -17.09
C VAL A 108 11.75 -26.83 -16.40
N GLU A 109 11.97 -26.81 -15.08
CA GLU A 109 12.39 -27.99 -14.30
C GLU A 109 11.34 -29.12 -14.23
N THR A 110 10.05 -28.81 -14.39
CA THR A 110 8.97 -29.83 -14.36
C THR A 110 8.67 -30.46 -15.72
N LYS A 111 9.34 -30.00 -16.80
CA LYS A 111 9.15 -30.52 -18.17
C LYS A 111 10.34 -31.36 -18.67
N GLU A 112 11.38 -31.53 -17.86
CA GLU A 112 12.48 -32.48 -18.06
C GLU A 112 12.29 -33.72 -17.18
#